data_AF-A0A6V8LFD4-F1
#
_entry.id   AF-A0A6V8LFD4-F1
#
_cell.length_a   1.000
_cell.length_b   1.000
_cell.length_c   1.000
_cell.angle_alpha   90.00
_cell.angle_beta   90.00
_cell.angle_gamma   90.00
#
_symmetry.space_group_name_H-M   'P 1'
#
loop_
_entity.id
_entity.type
_entity.pdbx_description
1 polymer ?
#
loop_
_entity_poly.entity_id
_entity_poly.type
_entity_poly.pdbx_seq_one_letter_code
_entity_poly.pdbx_strand_id
1 'polypeptide(L)'
;MAERDSGWMSGGVVDAEDARLATGLLAAPGATPLQSRGGIRPSGGHPARVEATSTPSKDVTVRPFQAVIQGTRSTAAGSYLVTLDAVKTVDVLGAAPAHGSNERFDLIVARQFDPQYADSRSGMVVERVTGTAGTTPVDPAVPGDHLKLARIRVRAGATTITEADISDLRAYTSALGGIMLARNATDRPLNPYWGFYVHRLDTSRLEVWDGGPGGHPWRTTPDGSRSRSRPTGPRPAPGATTTRWSASGE
;
A
#
# COMPACT_ATOMS: atom_id res chain seq x y z
N MET A 1 18.21 -24.20 2.61
CA MET A 1 17.52 -25.01 1.59
C MET A 1 16.95 -24.05 0.56
N ALA A 2 17.04 -24.35 -0.74
CA ALA A 2 16.55 -23.46 -1.80
C ALA A 2 15.06 -23.69 -2.07
N GLU A 3 14.63 -24.95 -1.97
CA GLU A 3 13.27 -25.40 -2.09
C GLU A 3 12.52 -25.21 -0.76
N ARG A 4 11.22 -24.94 -0.86
CA ARG A 4 10.30 -24.71 0.27
C ARG A 4 9.13 -25.67 0.13
N ASP A 5 8.52 -26.04 1.25
CA ASP A 5 7.36 -26.91 1.21
C ASP A 5 6.17 -26.20 0.59
N SER A 6 5.37 -26.96 -0.16
CA SER A 6 4.20 -26.42 -0.84
C SER A 6 3.08 -26.11 0.14
N GLY A 7 2.42 -24.97 -0.04
CA GLY A 7 1.20 -24.66 0.70
C GLY A 7 0.10 -25.71 0.45
N TRP A 8 -0.71 -25.97 1.47
CA TRP A 8 -1.93 -26.81 1.38
C TRP A 8 -1.72 -28.29 1.03
N MET A 9 -0.52 -28.85 1.29
CA MET A 9 -0.28 -30.29 1.19
C MET A 9 -0.74 -31.03 2.45
N SER A 10 -1.31 -32.23 2.30
CA SER A 10 -1.65 -33.10 3.43
C SER A 10 -0.43 -33.86 3.94
N GLY A 11 -0.27 -33.96 5.26
CA GLY A 11 0.73 -34.83 5.90
C GLY A 11 2.18 -34.33 5.94
N GLY A 12 2.51 -33.20 5.31
CA GLY A 12 3.79 -32.49 5.50
C GLY A 12 3.71 -31.42 6.59
N VAL A 13 4.84 -31.08 7.23
CA VAL A 13 4.92 -29.97 8.19
C VAL A 13 5.20 -28.69 7.40
N VAL A 14 4.15 -27.97 7.00
CA VAL A 14 4.30 -26.59 6.48
C VAL A 14 4.69 -25.71 7.66
N ASP A 15 5.92 -25.20 7.66
CA ASP A 15 6.36 -24.30 8.74
C ASP A 15 5.74 -22.89 8.59
N ALA A 16 5.93 -22.04 9.60
CA ALA A 16 5.36 -20.71 9.59
C ALA A 16 5.90 -19.84 8.44
N GLU A 17 7.14 -20.06 8.01
CA GLU A 17 7.76 -19.31 6.91
C GLU A 17 7.26 -19.82 5.56
N ASP A 18 7.08 -21.13 5.38
CA ASP A 18 6.44 -21.73 4.20
C ASP A 18 5.02 -21.21 4.01
N ALA A 19 4.23 -21.15 5.10
CA ALA A 19 2.88 -20.62 5.06
C ALA A 19 2.86 -19.13 4.64
N ARG A 20 3.81 -18.32 5.12
CA ARG A 20 3.94 -16.91 4.75
C ARG A 20 4.38 -16.72 3.29
N LEU A 21 5.27 -17.57 2.79
CA LEU A 21 5.69 -17.57 1.39
C LEU A 21 4.54 -17.98 0.47
N ALA A 22 3.81 -19.05 0.80
CA ALA A 22 2.64 -19.49 0.06
C ALA A 22 1.56 -18.41 0.00
N THR A 23 1.34 -17.70 1.11
CA THR A 23 0.38 -16.60 1.18
C THR A 23 0.83 -15.38 0.37
N GLY A 24 2.14 -15.11 0.33
CA GLY A 24 2.72 -14.00 -0.42
C GLY A 24 2.47 -14.05 -1.93
N LEU A 25 2.23 -15.25 -2.49
CA LEU A 25 1.88 -15.47 -3.90
C LEU A 25 0.59 -14.75 -4.32
N LEU A 26 -0.31 -14.48 -3.37
CA LEU A 26 -1.62 -13.89 -3.66
C LEU A 26 -1.60 -12.35 -3.62
N ALA A 27 -0.54 -11.74 -3.10
CA ALA A 27 -0.43 -10.29 -2.95
C ALA A 27 0.35 -9.66 -4.13
N ALA A 28 0.17 -8.36 -4.32
CA ALA A 28 0.95 -7.57 -5.28
C ALA A 28 2.47 -7.78 -5.08
N PRO A 29 3.29 -7.75 -6.14
CA PRO A 29 4.73 -8.03 -6.05
C PRO A 29 5.48 -6.91 -5.32
N GLY A 30 6.45 -7.31 -4.52
CA GLY A 30 7.31 -6.44 -3.73
C GLY A 30 8.60 -6.02 -4.45
N ALA A 31 9.66 -5.81 -3.67
CA ALA A 31 10.96 -5.38 -4.19
C ALA A 31 11.78 -6.55 -4.78
N THR A 32 11.42 -7.79 -4.54
CA THR A 32 12.08 -8.96 -5.13
C THR A 32 11.03 -9.98 -5.55
N PRO A 33 11.37 -10.98 -6.40
CA PRO A 33 10.40 -11.97 -6.87
C PRO A 33 9.68 -12.77 -5.77
N LEU A 34 10.29 -12.92 -4.59
CA LEU A 34 9.71 -13.65 -3.45
C LEU A 34 8.96 -12.75 -2.47
N GLN A 35 9.11 -11.44 -2.59
CA GLN A 35 8.47 -10.48 -1.68
C GLN A 35 7.13 -10.04 -2.24
N SER A 36 6.18 -9.83 -1.35
CA SER A 36 4.96 -9.09 -1.64
C SER A 36 5.16 -7.61 -1.32
N ARG A 37 4.34 -6.78 -1.93
CA ARG A 37 4.19 -5.39 -1.55
C ARG A 37 3.37 -5.31 -0.27
N GLY A 38 4.03 -4.84 0.78
CA GLY A 38 3.35 -4.43 1.99
C GLY A 38 2.38 -3.27 1.73
N GLY A 39 1.20 -3.33 2.31
CA GLY A 39 0.20 -2.27 2.17
C GLY A 39 -1.17 -2.67 2.70
N ILE A 40 -2.02 -1.65 2.82
CA ILE A 40 -3.41 -1.80 3.26
C ILE A 40 -4.24 -2.38 2.12
N ARG A 41 -5.09 -3.36 2.43
CA ARG A 41 -6.12 -3.83 1.50
C ARG A 41 -7.17 -2.73 1.33
N PRO A 42 -7.43 -2.24 0.11
CA PRO A 42 -8.50 -1.28 -0.14
C PRO A 42 -9.88 -1.85 0.24
N SER A 43 -10.73 -1.01 0.82
CA SER A 43 -12.11 -1.30 1.16
C SER A 43 -12.89 0.01 1.34
N GLY A 44 -14.22 -0.05 1.38
CA GLY A 44 -15.04 1.07 1.82
C GLY A 44 -14.72 1.49 3.26
N GLY A 45 -15.02 2.75 3.63
CA GLY A 45 -14.86 3.23 5.00
C GLY A 45 -13.44 3.65 5.41
N HIS A 46 -12.52 3.79 4.44
CA HIS A 46 -11.13 4.25 4.63
C HIS A 46 -10.31 3.40 5.62
N PRO A 47 -9.99 2.14 5.28
CA PRO A 47 -9.27 1.23 6.18
C PRO A 47 -7.92 1.81 6.61
N ALA A 48 -7.56 1.59 7.89
CA ALA A 48 -6.33 2.05 8.53
C ALA A 48 -6.16 3.58 8.59
N ARG A 49 -7.20 4.35 8.27
CA ARG A 49 -7.14 5.82 8.40
C ARG A 49 -6.90 6.15 9.87
N VAL A 50 -5.92 7.01 10.10
CA VAL A 50 -5.66 7.62 11.39
C VAL A 50 -6.40 8.95 11.42
N GLU A 51 -7.19 9.16 12.46
CA GLU A 51 -8.06 10.34 12.62
C GLU A 51 -7.88 10.89 14.03
N ALA A 52 -7.98 12.22 14.18
CA ALA A 52 -8.14 12.80 15.50
C ALA A 52 -9.44 12.27 16.14
N THR A 53 -9.48 12.22 17.47
CA THR A 53 -10.72 11.92 18.19
C THR A 53 -11.79 12.97 17.85
N SER A 54 -13.08 12.60 17.89
CA SER A 54 -14.20 13.47 17.52
C SER A 54 -14.20 14.81 18.25
N THR A 55 -13.77 14.80 19.51
CA THR A 55 -13.27 15.98 20.21
C THR A 55 -11.76 15.86 20.31
N PRO A 56 -10.96 16.81 19.77
CA PRO A 56 -9.51 16.74 19.82
C PRO A 56 -9.00 16.50 21.24
N SER A 57 -8.12 15.50 21.39
CA SER A 57 -7.58 15.06 22.67
C SER A 57 -6.10 14.71 22.51
N LYS A 58 -5.48 14.12 23.54
CA LYS A 58 -4.11 13.59 23.45
C LYS A 58 -4.00 12.30 22.62
N ASP A 59 -5.12 11.74 22.18
CA ASP A 59 -5.20 10.47 21.49
C ASP A 59 -5.58 10.64 20.02
N VAL A 60 -5.24 9.64 19.22
CA VAL A 60 -5.74 9.45 17.85
C VAL A 60 -6.40 8.09 17.72
N THR A 61 -7.28 7.94 16.75
CA THR A 61 -7.96 6.68 16.45
C THR A 61 -7.50 6.11 15.13
N VAL A 62 -7.43 4.78 15.05
CA VAL A 62 -7.10 4.04 13.83
C VAL A 62 -8.27 3.15 13.48
N ARG A 63 -8.81 3.30 12.26
CA ARG A 63 -9.92 2.49 11.76
C ARG A 63 -9.51 1.02 11.55
N PRO A 64 -10.45 0.07 11.63
CA PRO A 64 -10.22 -1.32 11.27
C PRO A 64 -9.61 -1.47 9.87
N PHE A 65 -8.78 -2.48 9.68
CA PHE A 65 -8.19 -2.81 8.38
C PHE A 65 -7.69 -4.24 8.29
N GLN A 66 -7.48 -4.67 7.06
CA GLN A 66 -6.61 -5.80 6.74
C GLN A 66 -5.43 -5.29 5.91
N ALA A 67 -4.27 -5.90 6.09
CA ALA A 67 -3.07 -5.50 5.38
C ALA A 67 -2.11 -6.66 5.16
N VAL A 68 -1.17 -6.45 4.25
CA VAL A 68 0.02 -7.28 4.04
C VAL A 68 1.20 -6.55 4.64
N ILE A 69 1.95 -7.19 5.53
CA ILE A 69 3.25 -6.68 6.01
C ILE A 69 4.32 -7.62 5.47
N GLN A 70 5.22 -7.11 4.63
CA GLN A 70 6.34 -7.88 4.12
C GLN A 70 7.39 -8.05 5.22
N GLY A 71 7.81 -9.29 5.48
CA GLY A 71 8.95 -9.59 6.33
C GLY A 71 10.25 -9.10 5.69
N THR A 72 11.11 -8.43 6.47
CA THR A 72 12.35 -7.80 6.01
C THR A 72 13.61 -8.40 6.65
N ARG A 73 13.43 -9.24 7.67
CA ARG A 73 14.50 -9.81 8.49
C ARG A 73 15.20 -11.02 7.86
N SER A 74 14.60 -11.59 6.82
CA SER A 74 15.16 -12.64 5.97
C SER A 74 14.60 -12.47 4.56
N THR A 75 15.35 -12.88 3.53
CA THR A 75 14.86 -12.90 2.14
C THR A 75 13.68 -13.84 1.95
N ALA A 76 13.57 -14.87 2.80
CA ALA A 76 12.50 -15.86 2.77
C ALA A 76 11.41 -15.60 3.83
N ALA A 77 11.45 -14.48 4.57
CA ALA A 77 10.54 -14.23 5.68
C ALA A 77 9.04 -14.29 5.31
N GLY A 78 8.74 -14.04 4.05
CA GLY A 78 7.40 -14.06 3.50
C GLY A 78 6.54 -12.89 3.99
N SER A 79 5.24 -12.99 3.75
CA SER A 79 4.29 -11.93 4.03
C SER A 79 3.36 -12.28 5.18
N TYR A 80 3.18 -11.35 6.12
CA TYR A 80 2.20 -11.45 7.19
C TYR A 80 0.87 -10.85 6.71
N LEU A 81 -0.21 -11.62 6.83
CA LEU A 81 -1.56 -11.08 6.73
C LEU A 81 -2.03 -10.64 8.11
N VAL A 82 -2.34 -9.36 8.25
CA VAL A 82 -2.71 -8.77 9.54
C VAL A 82 -4.09 -8.16 9.48
N THR A 83 -4.79 -8.21 10.61
CA THR A 83 -6.13 -7.61 10.76
C THR A 83 -6.19 -6.82 12.05
N LEU A 84 -6.64 -5.57 11.96
CA LEU A 84 -7.21 -4.82 13.07
C LEU A 84 -8.72 -4.82 12.86
N ASP A 85 -9.48 -5.46 13.74
CA ASP A 85 -10.91 -5.71 13.57
C ASP A 85 -11.82 -4.62 14.18
N ALA A 86 -11.29 -3.84 15.12
CA ALA A 86 -11.99 -2.73 15.78
C ALA A 86 -11.20 -1.42 15.71
N VAL A 87 -11.88 -0.30 15.93
CA VAL A 87 -11.20 1.00 16.07
C VAL A 87 -10.24 0.93 17.25
N LYS A 88 -8.98 1.31 17.04
CA LYS A 88 -7.97 1.38 18.10
C LYS A 88 -7.64 2.82 18.44
N THR A 89 -7.73 3.17 19.72
CA THR A 89 -7.23 4.43 20.24
C THR A 89 -5.75 4.30 20.61
N VAL A 90 -4.94 5.28 20.23
CA VAL A 90 -3.50 5.35 20.49
C VAL A 90 -3.18 6.66 21.19
N ASP A 91 -2.54 6.55 22.35
CA ASP A 91 -2.10 7.71 23.14
C ASP A 91 -0.84 8.35 22.54
N VAL A 92 -0.94 9.61 22.14
CA VAL A 92 0.16 10.38 21.55
C VAL A 92 0.90 11.21 22.61
N LEU A 93 0.19 11.92 23.48
CA LEU A 93 0.81 12.90 24.39
C LEU A 93 0.91 12.47 25.86
N GLY A 94 0.34 11.33 26.25
CA GLY A 94 0.33 10.87 27.64
C GLY A 94 1.71 10.41 28.12
N ALA A 95 2.24 9.33 27.55
CA ALA A 95 3.55 8.80 27.93
C ALA A 95 4.73 9.66 27.42
N ALA A 96 4.49 10.52 26.43
CA ALA A 96 5.48 11.43 25.87
C ALA A 96 4.82 12.79 25.60
N PRO A 97 4.77 13.70 26.59
CA PRO A 97 4.19 15.03 26.41
C PRO A 97 4.88 15.83 25.31
N ALA A 98 4.20 16.85 24.77
CA ALA A 98 4.79 17.76 23.81
C ALA A 98 6.00 18.49 24.43
N HIS A 99 7.03 18.71 23.61
CA HIS A 99 8.18 19.51 24.04
C HIS A 99 7.79 20.99 24.10
N GLY A 100 8.35 21.76 25.03
CA GLY A 100 7.93 23.15 25.26
C GLY A 100 8.26 24.12 24.12
N SER A 101 9.32 23.86 23.35
CA SER A 101 9.85 24.83 22.38
C SER A 101 10.02 24.29 20.95
N ASN A 102 9.97 22.97 20.77
CA ASN A 102 10.29 22.33 19.49
C ASN A 102 9.19 21.34 19.16
N GLU A 103 8.90 21.19 17.88
CA GLU A 103 8.01 20.16 17.39
C GLU A 103 8.75 18.82 17.21
N ARG A 104 7.97 17.75 17.08
CA ARG A 104 8.47 16.42 16.67
C ARG A 104 7.46 15.74 15.75
N PHE A 105 7.94 14.75 15.00
CA PHE A 105 7.09 13.86 14.23
C PHE A 105 7.03 12.49 14.91
N ASP A 106 5.84 12.09 15.33
CA ASP A 106 5.57 10.73 15.78
C ASP A 106 4.99 9.93 14.59
N LEU A 107 5.20 8.61 14.57
CA LEU A 107 4.60 7.73 13.55
C LEU A 107 3.58 6.80 14.18
N ILE A 108 2.43 6.66 13.54
CA ILE A 108 1.51 5.55 13.80
C ILE A 108 1.82 4.44 12.82
N VAL A 109 2.12 3.26 13.33
CA VAL A 109 2.52 2.10 12.53
C VAL A 109 1.71 0.87 12.89
N ALA A 110 1.46 0.01 11.91
CA ALA A 110 1.09 -1.39 12.16
C ALA A 110 2.38 -2.21 12.10
N ARG A 111 2.76 -2.88 13.19
CA ARG A 111 4.01 -3.64 13.30
C ARG A 111 3.72 -5.09 13.61
N GLN A 112 4.45 -5.99 12.96
CA GLN A 112 4.46 -7.41 13.25
C GLN A 112 5.66 -7.76 14.15
N PHE A 113 5.37 -8.46 15.24
CA PHE A 113 6.36 -9.11 16.07
C PHE A 113 6.39 -10.62 15.82
N ASP A 114 7.58 -11.19 15.64
CA ASP A 114 7.78 -12.61 15.35
C ASP A 114 9.02 -13.16 16.10
N PRO A 115 8.83 -14.02 17.11
CA PRO A 115 9.93 -14.63 17.85
C PRO A 115 10.86 -15.49 16.99
N GLN A 116 10.40 -16.00 15.84
CA GLN A 116 11.25 -16.69 14.87
C GLN A 116 12.41 -15.79 14.40
N TYR A 117 12.21 -14.47 14.44
CA TYR A 117 13.21 -13.45 14.08
C TYR A 117 13.66 -12.62 15.28
N ALA A 118 13.73 -13.26 16.47
CA ALA A 118 14.28 -12.72 17.71
C ALA A 118 13.48 -11.56 18.37
N ASP A 119 12.23 -11.35 17.98
CA ASP A 119 11.36 -10.46 18.75
C ASP A 119 10.97 -11.10 20.09
N SER A 120 10.83 -10.29 21.15
CA SER A 120 10.49 -10.77 22.50
C SER A 120 9.04 -11.22 22.67
N ARG A 121 8.22 -11.07 21.62
CA ARG A 121 6.79 -11.43 21.63
C ARG A 121 6.32 -11.74 20.21
N SER A 122 5.13 -12.32 20.08
CA SER A 122 4.45 -12.54 18.81
C SER A 122 3.22 -11.63 18.66
N GLY A 123 2.87 -11.35 17.40
CA GLY A 123 1.59 -10.73 17.04
C GLY A 123 1.70 -9.37 16.37
N MET A 124 0.59 -8.91 15.78
CA MET A 124 0.48 -7.58 15.19
C MET A 124 -0.01 -6.57 16.22
N VAL A 125 0.61 -5.39 16.25
CA VAL A 125 0.09 -4.25 16.99
C VAL A 125 0.08 -2.99 16.14
N VAL A 126 -0.91 -2.14 16.37
CA VAL A 126 -0.86 -0.75 15.96
C VAL A 126 -0.34 0.10 17.11
N GLU A 127 0.75 0.82 16.91
CA GLU A 127 1.41 1.57 17.97
C GLU A 127 2.01 2.89 17.48
N ARG A 128 2.34 3.74 18.43
CA ARG A 128 3.06 5.00 18.21
C ARG A 128 4.57 4.75 18.33
N VAL A 129 5.33 5.25 17.38
CA VAL A 129 6.77 5.43 17.49
C VAL A 129 7.04 6.91 17.71
N THR A 130 7.54 7.24 18.90
CA THR A 130 7.84 8.63 19.29
C THR A 130 9.09 9.13 18.56
N GLY A 131 8.98 10.32 17.97
CA GLY A 131 10.12 11.01 17.38
C GLY A 131 10.90 11.83 18.39
N THR A 132 11.97 12.45 17.91
CA THR A 132 12.78 13.39 18.69
C THR A 132 12.39 14.82 18.34
N ALA A 133 12.25 15.67 19.35
CA ALA A 133 11.96 17.09 19.13
C ALA A 133 13.17 17.82 18.56
N GLY A 134 12.94 18.68 17.56
CA GLY A 134 14.01 19.42 16.89
C GLY A 134 13.46 20.63 16.15
N THR A 135 14.37 21.54 15.77
CA THR A 135 14.04 22.72 14.94
C THR A 135 13.65 22.34 13.52
N THR A 136 14.09 21.17 13.05
CA THR A 136 13.66 20.52 11.82
C THR A 136 13.35 19.06 12.15
N PRO A 137 12.12 18.75 12.57
CA PRO A 137 11.76 17.38 12.94
C PRO A 137 11.85 16.44 11.74
N VAL A 138 12.26 15.21 12.00
CA VAL A 138 12.31 14.13 11.02
C VAL A 138 11.54 12.92 11.54
N ASP A 139 11.10 12.07 10.62
CA ASP A 139 10.43 10.82 11.00
C ASP A 139 11.40 9.91 11.78
N PRO A 140 10.97 9.31 12.90
CA PRO A 140 11.75 8.29 13.57
C PRO A 140 11.95 7.07 12.67
N ALA A 141 13.09 6.41 12.83
CA ALA A 141 13.31 5.09 12.28
C ALA A 141 12.40 4.08 12.99
N VAL A 142 11.82 3.16 12.22
CA VAL A 142 10.92 2.13 12.72
C VAL A 142 11.59 0.79 12.44
N PRO A 143 12.15 0.10 13.45
CA PRO A 143 12.78 -1.19 13.22
C PRO A 143 11.73 -2.27 12.99
N GLY A 144 12.16 -3.36 12.35
CA GLY A 144 11.36 -4.56 12.12
C GLY A 144 10.28 -4.39 11.04
N ASP A 145 9.38 -5.36 10.98
CA ASP A 145 8.39 -5.48 9.91
C ASP A 145 7.16 -4.64 10.21
N HIS A 146 6.91 -3.62 9.39
CA HIS A 146 5.87 -2.64 9.67
C HIS A 146 5.29 -1.97 8.43
N LEU A 147 4.12 -1.34 8.62
CA LEU A 147 3.53 -0.37 7.71
C LEU A 147 3.37 0.96 8.44
N LYS A 148 3.83 2.03 7.80
CA LYS A 148 3.52 3.40 8.25
C LYS A 148 2.08 3.73 7.87
N LEU A 149 1.29 4.17 8.83
CA LEU A 149 -0.11 4.56 8.63
C LEU A 149 -0.21 6.08 8.55
N ALA A 150 0.35 6.79 9.53
CA ALA A 150 0.35 8.24 9.55
C ALA A 150 1.56 8.81 10.26
N ARG A 151 1.85 10.07 9.95
CA ARG A 151 2.73 10.95 10.72
C ARG A 151 1.87 11.91 11.53
N ILE A 152 2.20 12.03 12.81
CA ILE A 152 1.60 12.99 13.72
C ILE A 152 2.60 14.10 14.00
N ARG A 153 2.26 15.32 13.60
CA ARG A 153 3.01 16.53 13.95
C ARG A 153 2.64 16.96 15.36
N VAL A 154 3.49 16.64 16.32
CA VAL A 154 3.33 17.13 17.69
C VAL A 154 3.96 18.52 17.76
N ARG A 155 3.11 19.56 17.73
CA ARG A 155 3.52 20.96 17.88
C ARG A 155 4.12 21.22 19.26
N ALA A 156 4.99 22.23 19.35
CA ALA A 156 5.52 22.68 20.63
C ALA A 156 4.38 23.07 21.59
N GLY A 157 4.43 22.59 22.82
CA GLY A 157 3.41 22.87 23.85
C GLY A 157 2.01 22.30 23.58
N ALA A 158 1.85 21.41 22.58
CA ALA A 158 0.55 20.83 22.28
C ALA A 158 -0.02 20.02 23.46
N THR A 159 -1.30 20.24 23.74
CA THR A 159 -2.08 19.44 24.71
C THR A 159 -3.10 18.54 24.03
N THR A 160 -3.38 18.77 22.74
CA THR A 160 -4.27 17.98 21.90
C THR A 160 -3.71 17.81 20.50
N ILE A 161 -4.12 16.74 19.83
CA ILE A 161 -3.84 16.44 18.44
C ILE A 161 -5.12 16.73 17.63
N THR A 162 -4.96 17.49 16.56
CA THR A 162 -6.04 17.84 15.64
C THR A 162 -5.85 17.14 14.30
N GLU A 163 -6.87 17.13 13.46
CA GLU A 163 -6.78 16.50 12.14
C GLU A 163 -5.67 17.14 11.26
N ALA A 164 -5.43 18.44 11.42
CA ALA A 164 -4.36 19.16 10.71
C ALA A 164 -2.95 18.72 11.11
N ASP A 165 -2.81 18.06 12.26
CA ASP A 165 -1.54 17.51 12.73
C ASP A 165 -1.25 16.13 12.10
N ILE A 166 -2.21 15.53 11.38
CA ILE A 166 -2.13 14.15 10.87
C ILE A 166 -1.85 14.15 9.37
N SER A 167 -0.72 13.57 8.97
CA SER A 167 -0.38 13.32 7.57
C SER A 167 -0.50 11.84 7.24
N ASP A 168 -1.27 11.51 6.20
CA ASP A 168 -1.46 10.12 5.76
C ASP A 168 -0.19 9.56 5.10
N LEU A 169 0.28 8.42 5.58
CA LEU A 169 1.45 7.71 5.05
C LEU A 169 1.12 6.33 4.46
N ARG A 170 -0.16 5.92 4.47
CA ARG A 170 -0.58 4.57 4.05
C ARG A 170 -0.14 4.26 2.62
N ALA A 171 0.47 3.10 2.43
CA ALA A 171 0.62 2.47 1.12
C ALA A 171 -0.46 1.39 0.94
N TYR A 172 -0.84 1.13 -0.30
CA TYR A 172 -1.83 0.10 -0.62
C TYR A 172 -1.19 -1.13 -1.27
N THR A 173 -1.88 -2.25 -1.11
CA THR A 173 -1.60 -3.51 -1.81
C THR A 173 -2.85 -3.95 -2.57
N SER A 174 -2.73 -5.01 -3.36
CA SER A 174 -3.85 -5.65 -4.06
C SER A 174 -3.62 -7.15 -4.13
N ALA A 175 -4.65 -7.88 -4.56
CA ALA A 175 -4.41 -9.24 -5.05
C ALA A 175 -3.49 -9.19 -6.28
N LEU A 176 -2.71 -10.25 -6.51
CA LEU A 176 -1.91 -10.40 -7.71
C LEU A 176 -2.80 -10.30 -8.96
N GLY A 177 -2.35 -9.54 -9.98
CA GLY A 177 -3.15 -9.26 -11.18
C GLY A 177 -4.25 -8.20 -11.01
N GLY A 178 -4.54 -7.76 -9.78
CA GLY A 178 -5.49 -6.68 -9.52
C GLY A 178 -4.95 -5.29 -9.87
N ILE A 179 -5.85 -4.32 -9.95
CA ILE A 179 -5.48 -2.90 -10.08
C ILE A 179 -5.10 -2.38 -8.69
N MET A 180 -3.84 -2.01 -8.52
CA MET A 180 -3.35 -1.50 -7.24
C MET A 180 -3.58 0.01 -7.12
N LEU A 181 -3.95 0.51 -5.94
CA LEU A 181 -4.00 1.94 -5.69
C LEU A 181 -2.60 2.49 -5.43
N ALA A 182 -2.27 3.62 -6.04
CA ALA A 182 -1.06 4.38 -5.76
C ALA A 182 -1.45 5.83 -5.48
N ARG A 183 -1.05 6.38 -4.34
CA ARG A 183 -1.39 7.76 -3.97
C ARG A 183 -0.83 8.78 -4.95
N ASN A 184 0.41 8.55 -5.38
CA ASN A 184 1.17 9.43 -6.25
C ASN A 184 2.27 8.61 -6.97
N ALA A 185 3.18 9.29 -7.66
CA ALA A 185 4.20 8.66 -8.48
C ALA A 185 5.23 7.87 -7.66
N THR A 186 5.50 8.31 -6.43
CA THR A 186 6.48 7.69 -5.54
C THR A 186 5.91 6.48 -4.82
N ASP A 187 4.57 6.36 -4.77
CA ASP A 187 3.87 5.21 -4.18
C ASP A 187 3.69 4.04 -5.17
N ARG A 188 4.19 4.16 -6.40
CA ARG A 188 4.17 3.06 -7.37
C ARG A 188 5.04 1.88 -6.90
N PRO A 189 4.77 0.64 -7.34
CA PRO A 189 5.61 -0.50 -6.98
C PRO A 189 7.03 -0.31 -7.56
N LEU A 190 8.04 -0.76 -6.83
CA LEU A 190 9.45 -0.62 -7.23
C LEU A 190 9.79 -1.54 -8.42
N ASN A 191 9.28 -2.78 -8.39
CA ASN A 191 9.57 -3.80 -9.41
C ASN A 191 8.27 -4.40 -9.98
N PRO A 192 7.49 -3.63 -10.77
CA PRO A 192 6.31 -4.14 -11.46
C PRO A 192 6.69 -5.13 -12.57
N TYR A 193 5.85 -6.14 -12.79
CA TYR A 193 5.94 -7.00 -13.96
C TYR A 193 5.18 -6.39 -15.16
N TRP A 194 5.47 -6.87 -16.37
CA TRP A 194 4.77 -6.42 -17.58
C TRP A 194 3.26 -6.60 -17.44
N GLY A 195 2.51 -5.52 -17.60
CA GLY A 195 1.05 -5.51 -17.53
C GLY A 195 0.53 -5.24 -16.12
N PHE A 196 1.38 -4.81 -15.19
CA PHE A 196 0.95 -4.38 -13.86
C PHE A 196 0.14 -3.09 -13.96
N TYR A 197 -1.07 -3.07 -13.39
CA TYR A 197 -1.94 -1.91 -13.41
C TYR A 197 -1.94 -1.16 -12.06
N VAL A 198 -1.89 0.16 -12.12
CA VAL A 198 -2.10 1.04 -10.97
C VAL A 198 -3.15 2.09 -11.25
N HIS A 199 -3.98 2.39 -10.26
CA HIS A 199 -4.83 3.57 -10.26
C HIS A 199 -4.20 4.66 -9.40
N ARG A 200 -3.78 5.75 -10.06
CA ARG A 200 -3.16 6.93 -9.45
C ARG A 200 -4.21 7.85 -8.87
N LEU A 201 -4.26 7.98 -7.54
CA LEU A 201 -5.28 8.72 -6.82
C LEU A 201 -5.17 10.24 -6.97
N ASP A 202 -3.95 10.77 -7.09
CA ASP A 202 -3.73 12.21 -7.25
C ASP A 202 -4.06 12.73 -8.66
N THR A 203 -3.92 11.89 -9.69
CA THR A 203 -4.30 12.24 -11.06
C THR A 203 -5.61 11.62 -11.52
N SER A 204 -6.19 10.71 -10.74
CA SER A 204 -7.36 9.88 -11.07
C SER A 204 -7.19 9.09 -12.38
N ARG A 205 -6.00 8.54 -12.63
CA ARG A 205 -5.68 7.84 -13.89
C ARG A 205 -5.35 6.38 -13.66
N LEU A 206 -5.83 5.53 -14.57
CA LEU A 206 -5.35 4.16 -14.68
C LEU A 206 -4.07 4.15 -15.52
N GLU A 207 -3.03 3.52 -15.00
CA GLU A 207 -1.74 3.37 -15.64
C GLU A 207 -1.37 1.89 -15.71
N VAL A 208 -0.63 1.52 -16.75
CA VAL A 208 -0.08 0.18 -16.95
C VAL A 208 1.43 0.26 -17.08
N TRP A 209 2.12 -0.69 -16.45
CA TRP A 209 3.53 -0.94 -16.68
C TRP A 209 3.72 -1.80 -17.92
N ASP A 210 4.53 -1.35 -18.88
CA ASP A 210 4.69 -1.98 -20.19
C ASP A 210 6.12 -2.48 -20.46
N GLY A 211 7.05 -2.26 -19.52
CA GLY A 211 8.30 -3.02 -19.41
C GLY A 211 9.22 -3.03 -20.64
N GLY A 212 9.23 -2.00 -21.48
CA GLY A 212 10.01 -2.04 -22.72
C GLY A 212 11.53 -2.06 -22.50
N PRO A 213 12.32 -2.71 -23.39
CA PRO A 213 13.77 -2.54 -23.43
C PRO A 213 14.08 -1.05 -23.64
N GLY A 214 14.76 -0.43 -22.67
CA GLY A 214 14.97 1.03 -22.63
C GLY A 214 14.12 1.79 -21.61
N GLY A 215 13.36 1.11 -20.76
CA GLY A 215 12.74 1.73 -19.57
C GLY A 215 11.50 2.57 -19.88
N HIS A 216 10.61 2.10 -20.78
CA HIS A 216 9.36 2.79 -21.03
C HIS A 216 8.54 2.92 -19.73
N PRO A 217 8.16 4.16 -19.36
CA PRO A 217 7.53 4.46 -18.08
C PRO A 217 6.03 4.15 -18.13
N TRP A 218 5.44 3.99 -16.95
CA TRP A 218 3.99 3.96 -16.70
C TRP A 218 3.17 4.70 -17.75
N ARG A 219 2.41 3.95 -18.57
CA ARG A 219 1.55 4.52 -19.59
C ARG A 219 0.15 4.68 -19.05
N THR A 220 -0.42 5.87 -19.18
CA THR A 220 -1.84 6.08 -18.91
C THR A 220 -2.66 5.33 -19.95
N THR A 221 -3.56 4.46 -19.51
CA THR A 221 -4.52 3.86 -20.44
C THR A 221 -5.41 4.99 -20.98
N PRO A 222 -5.65 5.09 -22.30
CA PRO A 222 -6.59 6.05 -22.84
C PRO A 222 -7.91 5.90 -22.10
N ASP A 223 -8.45 6.98 -21.56
CA ASP A 223 -9.80 6.93 -21.05
C ASP A 223 -10.74 6.62 -22.22
N GLY A 224 -11.85 5.94 -21.95
CA GLY A 224 -12.91 5.77 -22.94
C GLY A 224 -13.58 7.10 -23.35
N SER A 225 -13.05 8.25 -22.92
CA SER A 225 -13.57 9.59 -23.22
C SER A 225 -12.93 10.21 -24.45
N ARG A 226 -12.16 9.43 -25.24
CA ARG A 226 -12.11 9.71 -26.68
C ARG A 226 -13.55 9.70 -27.16
N SER A 227 -14.11 10.91 -27.28
CA SER A 227 -15.21 11.14 -28.19
C SER A 227 -14.77 10.40 -29.44
N ARG A 228 -15.52 9.34 -29.79
CA ARG A 228 -15.48 8.92 -31.18
C ARG A 228 -15.96 10.18 -31.86
N SER A 229 -15.02 10.99 -32.36
CA SER A 229 -15.34 12.04 -33.30
C SER A 229 -16.05 11.27 -34.38
N ARG A 230 -17.38 11.29 -34.32
CA ARG A 230 -18.23 10.70 -35.35
C ARG A 230 -17.65 11.31 -36.62
N PRO A 231 -17.13 10.51 -37.57
CA PRO A 231 -16.56 11.10 -38.77
C PRO A 231 -17.62 12.05 -39.29
N THR A 232 -17.34 13.35 -39.32
CA THR A 232 -18.22 14.37 -39.90
C THR A 232 -18.11 14.30 -41.42
N GLY A 233 -18.11 13.08 -41.95
CA GLY A 233 -18.31 12.78 -43.35
C GLY A 233 -19.81 12.54 -43.57
N PRO A 234 -20.35 12.93 -44.73
CA PRO A 234 -21.76 12.73 -45.03
C PRO A 234 -22.10 11.24 -44.91
N ARG A 235 -23.17 10.95 -44.16
CA ARG A 235 -23.74 9.61 -44.04
C ARG A 235 -24.05 9.11 -45.46
N PRO A 236 -23.49 7.98 -45.92
CA PRO A 236 -23.81 7.48 -47.25
C PRO A 236 -25.31 7.19 -47.31
N ALA A 237 -25.93 7.61 -48.41
CA ALA A 237 -27.35 7.42 -48.66
C ALA A 237 -27.72 5.92 -48.56
N PRO A 238 -28.93 5.57 -48.09
CA PRO A 238 -29.35 4.19 -48.03
C PRO A 238 -29.45 3.64 -49.46
N GLY A 239 -28.56 2.71 -49.81
CA GLY A 239 -28.53 2.07 -51.13
C GLY A 239 -27.15 1.82 -51.75
N ALA A 240 -26.04 2.21 -51.12
CA ALA A 240 -24.71 1.95 -51.68
C ALA A 240 -24.31 0.47 -51.49
N THR A 241 -24.34 -0.29 -52.58
CA THR A 241 -23.94 -1.70 -52.71
C THR A 241 -22.49 -1.91 -52.26
N THR A 242 -22.26 -2.82 -51.31
CA THR A 242 -20.91 -3.26 -50.92
C THR A 242 -20.26 -4.08 -52.04
N THR A 243 -19.28 -3.49 -52.73
CA THR A 243 -18.40 -4.24 -53.64
C THR A 243 -17.46 -5.12 -52.83
N ARG A 244 -17.58 -6.45 -53.00
CA ARG A 244 -16.66 -7.46 -52.44
C ARG A 244 -15.24 -7.23 -52.96
N TRP A 245 -14.27 -7.22 -52.06
CA TRP A 245 -12.86 -7.42 -52.36
C TRP A 245 -12.66 -8.87 -52.86
N SER A 246 -12.27 -9.04 -54.12
CA SER A 246 -11.71 -10.28 -54.65
C SER A 246 -10.19 -10.26 -54.44
N ALA A 247 -9.66 -11.28 -53.77
CA ALA A 247 -8.22 -11.51 -53.66
C ALA A 247 -7.69 -12.23 -54.92
N SER A 248 -6.61 -11.72 -55.51
CA SER A 248 -5.74 -12.46 -56.44
C SER A 248 -4.38 -11.79 -56.60
N GLY A 249 -3.30 -12.57 -56.42
CA GLY A 249 -1.89 -12.29 -56.76
C GLY A 249 -1.06 -11.85 -55.55
N GLU A 250 0.00 -12.54 -55.11
CA GLU A 250 0.93 -13.49 -55.76
C GLU A 250 1.08 -14.81 -54.99
#